data_AF-A0A2V9ZGV2-F1
#
_entry.id   AF-A0A2V9ZGV2-F1
#
_cell.length_a   1.000
_cell.length_b   1.000
_cell.length_c   1.000
_cell.angle_alpha   90.00
_cell.angle_beta   90.00
_cell.angle_gamma   90.00
#
_symmetry.space_group_name_H-M   'P 1'
#
loop_
_entity.id
_entity.type
_entity.pdbx_description
1 polymer ?
#
loop_
_entity_poly.entity_id
_entity_poly.type
_entity_poly.pdbx_seq_one_letter_code
_entity_poly.pdbx_strand_id
1 'polypeptide(L)'
;MLHLILFSVFGAICVAGAINLLVQSHPINSALSLIAVMASLAVEYLLLGAEFVAAVQVIIYAGAIMVLFVFVIMLLNAGEEEKTGGSRVALLFGIPGMLIGSVLIAWVLLEHSGTGSVPAGALPGSPKTIGWLLFHDFLLPFEVTSVLILIAIMGSVVLASREEIPAPGAGGPR
;
A
#
# COMPACT_ATOMS: atom_id res chain seq x y z
N MET A 1 19.28 -20.55 -8.80
CA MET A 1 18.08 -21.27 -9.25
C MET A 1 16.92 -21.13 -8.28
N LEU A 2 17.06 -21.52 -6.99
CA LEU A 2 15.99 -21.36 -6.00
C LEU A 2 15.47 -19.91 -5.86
N HIS A 3 16.37 -18.92 -5.79
CA HIS A 3 15.99 -17.49 -5.72
C HIS A 3 15.14 -17.04 -6.91
N LEU A 4 15.46 -17.49 -8.13
CA LEU A 4 14.71 -17.13 -9.34
C LEU A 4 13.31 -17.78 -9.35
N ILE A 5 13.21 -19.02 -8.85
CA ILE A 5 11.93 -19.72 -8.71
C ILE A 5 11.06 -18.98 -7.70
N LEU A 6 11.61 -18.65 -6.53
CA LEU A 6 10.89 -17.91 -5.49
C LEU A 6 10.46 -16.53 -6.00
N PHE A 7 11.34 -15.77 -6.65
CA PHE A 7 11.05 -14.48 -7.29
C PHE A 7 9.91 -14.62 -8.32
N SER A 8 9.96 -15.64 -9.18
CA SER A 8 8.93 -15.83 -10.21
C SER A 8 7.58 -16.21 -9.58
N VAL A 9 7.59 -17.02 -8.53
CA VAL A 9 6.37 -17.47 -7.84
C VAL A 9 5.73 -16.33 -7.06
N PHE A 10 6.48 -15.63 -6.21
CA PHE A 10 5.95 -14.53 -5.41
C PHE A 10 5.61 -13.31 -6.29
N GLY A 11 6.41 -13.04 -7.33
CA GLY A 11 6.05 -12.09 -8.37
C GLY A 11 4.74 -12.43 -9.09
N ALA A 12 4.52 -13.70 -9.46
CA ALA A 12 3.27 -14.14 -10.07
C ALA A 12 2.08 -14.01 -9.10
N ILE A 13 2.24 -14.38 -7.82
CA ILE A 13 1.21 -14.20 -6.78
C ILE A 13 0.90 -12.71 -6.58
N CYS A 14 1.91 -11.86 -6.58
CA CYS A 14 1.76 -10.41 -6.47
C CYS A 14 0.93 -9.85 -7.62
N VAL A 15 1.24 -10.21 -8.86
CA VAL A 15 0.49 -9.75 -10.05
C VAL A 15 -0.93 -10.33 -10.05
N ALA A 16 -1.09 -11.63 -9.77
CA ALA A 16 -2.40 -12.26 -9.69
C ALA A 16 -3.27 -11.64 -8.60
N GLY A 17 -2.70 -11.33 -7.43
CA GLY A 17 -3.38 -10.64 -6.34
C GLY A 17 -3.78 -9.21 -6.69
N ALA A 18 -2.94 -8.48 -7.44
CA ALA A 18 -3.28 -7.14 -7.90
C ALA A 18 -4.44 -7.16 -8.92
N ILE A 19 -4.42 -8.12 -9.86
CA ILE A 19 -5.53 -8.31 -10.81
C ILE A 19 -6.81 -8.72 -10.07
N ASN A 20 -6.72 -9.68 -9.15
CA ASN A 20 -7.88 -10.14 -8.38
C ASN A 20 -8.48 -9.02 -7.52
N LEU A 21 -7.67 -8.14 -6.92
CA LEU A 21 -8.16 -6.95 -6.22
C LEU A 21 -9.02 -6.06 -7.14
N LEU A 22 -8.60 -5.86 -8.39
CA LEU A 22 -9.31 -4.98 -9.33
C LEU A 22 -10.61 -5.60 -9.88
N VAL A 23 -10.68 -6.93 -9.93
CA VAL A 23 -11.83 -7.67 -10.47
C VAL A 23 -12.90 -7.98 -9.41
N GLN A 24 -12.51 -8.00 -8.14
CA GLN A 24 -13.41 -8.30 -7.02
C GLN A 24 -14.48 -7.21 -6.83
N SER A 25 -15.74 -7.62 -6.82
CA SER A 25 -16.88 -6.73 -6.53
C SER A 25 -17.07 -6.46 -5.05
N HIS A 26 -16.56 -7.34 -4.18
CA HIS A 26 -16.77 -7.24 -2.73
C HIS A 26 -15.53 -6.66 -2.05
N PRO A 27 -15.63 -5.48 -1.39
CA PRO A 27 -14.47 -4.75 -0.87
C PRO A 27 -13.59 -5.54 0.10
N ILE A 28 -14.19 -6.42 0.92
CA ILE A 28 -13.46 -7.27 1.87
C ILE A 28 -12.51 -8.22 1.12
N ASN A 29 -12.98 -8.84 0.05
CA ASN A 29 -12.16 -9.76 -0.73
C ASN A 29 -11.06 -9.02 -1.51
N SER A 30 -11.35 -7.81 -1.99
CA SER A 30 -10.32 -6.94 -2.59
C SER A 30 -9.23 -6.62 -1.58
N ALA A 31 -9.60 -6.28 -0.35
CA ALA A 31 -8.65 -6.02 0.74
C ALA A 31 -7.80 -7.26 1.10
N LEU A 32 -8.40 -8.46 1.17
CA LEU A 32 -7.67 -9.71 1.37
C LEU A 32 -6.67 -9.98 0.24
N SER A 33 -7.06 -9.70 -1.01
CA SER A 33 -6.16 -9.81 -2.16
C SER A 33 -4.99 -8.85 -2.05
N LEU A 34 -5.23 -7.62 -1.57
CA LEU A 34 -4.17 -6.64 -1.32
C LEU A 34 -3.21 -7.08 -0.22
N ILE A 35 -3.69 -7.74 0.84
CA ILE A 35 -2.83 -8.33 1.87
C ILE A 35 -1.88 -9.37 1.24
N ALA A 36 -2.38 -10.22 0.36
CA ALA A 36 -1.54 -11.20 -0.36
C ALA A 36 -0.48 -10.51 -1.24
N VAL A 37 -0.82 -9.39 -1.90
CA VAL A 37 0.15 -8.57 -2.64
C VAL A 37 1.23 -8.02 -1.72
N MET A 38 0.86 -7.41 -0.58
CA MET A 38 1.81 -6.83 0.37
C MET A 38 2.74 -7.90 0.97
N ALA A 39 2.21 -9.09 1.28
CA ALA A 39 3.00 -10.22 1.76
C ALA A 39 3.97 -10.74 0.69
N SER A 40 3.53 -10.83 -0.57
CA SER A 40 4.39 -11.25 -1.68
C SER A 40 5.53 -10.25 -1.91
N LEU A 41 5.24 -8.95 -1.86
CA LEU A 41 6.27 -7.91 -1.93
C LEU A 41 7.27 -7.97 -0.78
N ALA A 42 6.83 -8.28 0.44
CA ALA A 42 7.74 -8.45 1.56
C ALA A 42 8.73 -9.61 1.31
N VAL A 43 8.28 -10.70 0.71
CA VAL A 43 9.15 -11.81 0.32
C VAL A 43 10.13 -11.37 -0.78
N GLU A 44 9.68 -10.65 -1.81
CA GLU A 44 10.56 -10.10 -2.85
C GLU A 44 11.64 -9.17 -2.26
N TYR A 45 11.28 -8.33 -1.28
CA TYR A 45 12.25 -7.50 -0.56
C TYR A 45 13.28 -8.33 0.21
N LEU A 46 12.88 -9.43 0.84
CA LEU A 46 13.83 -10.37 1.46
C LEU A 46 14.77 -10.99 0.44
N LEU A 47 14.27 -11.40 -0.74
CA LEU A 47 15.08 -11.97 -1.81
C LEU A 47 16.13 -10.96 -2.34
N LEU A 48 15.81 -9.67 -2.33
CA LEU A 48 16.71 -8.60 -2.74
C LEU A 48 17.76 -8.23 -1.65
N GLY A 49 17.63 -8.75 -0.42
CA GLY A 49 18.49 -8.41 0.71
C GLY A 49 17.99 -7.22 1.55
N ALA A 50 16.77 -6.74 1.30
CA ALA A 50 16.15 -5.61 1.99
C ALA A 50 15.40 -6.04 3.27
N GLU A 51 16.12 -6.61 4.24
CA GLU A 51 15.53 -7.20 5.45
C GLU A 51 14.70 -6.22 6.30
N PHE A 52 15.20 -4.99 6.50
CA PHE A 52 14.47 -3.98 7.26
C PHE A 52 13.18 -3.55 6.55
N VAL A 53 13.27 -3.34 5.24
CA VAL A 53 12.13 -2.91 4.41
C VAL A 53 11.06 -4.00 4.36
N ALA A 54 11.47 -5.27 4.21
CA ALA A 54 10.55 -6.40 4.26
C ALA A 54 9.82 -6.50 5.60
N ALA A 55 10.52 -6.33 6.73
CA ALA A 55 9.91 -6.35 8.05
C ALA A 55 8.89 -5.21 8.22
N VAL A 56 9.25 -3.99 7.81
CA VAL A 56 8.36 -2.83 7.83
C VAL A 56 7.15 -3.04 6.90
N GLN A 57 7.33 -3.68 5.75
CA GLN A 57 6.26 -4.03 4.82
C GLN A 57 5.17 -4.89 5.48
N VAL A 58 5.59 -5.90 6.23
CA VAL A 58 4.65 -6.78 6.94
C VAL A 58 3.99 -6.04 8.11
N ILE A 59 4.78 -5.33 8.93
CA ILE A 59 4.27 -4.68 10.15
C ILE A 59 3.32 -3.52 9.82
N ILE A 60 3.72 -2.62 8.92
CA ILE A 60 2.99 -1.38 8.66
C ILE A 60 1.92 -1.60 7.58
N TYR A 61 2.31 -2.06 6.38
CA TYR A 61 1.37 -2.15 5.27
C TYR A 61 0.39 -3.32 5.46
N ALA A 62 0.89 -4.55 5.56
CA ALA A 62 0.01 -5.71 5.73
C ALA A 62 -0.65 -5.77 7.12
N GLY A 63 0.07 -5.35 8.17
CA GLY A 63 -0.37 -5.46 9.56
C GLY A 63 -1.25 -4.30 10.03
N ALA A 64 -0.76 -3.07 10.01
CA ALA A 64 -1.49 -1.94 10.58
C ALA A 64 -2.51 -1.33 9.60
N ILE A 65 -2.05 -0.93 8.42
CA ILE A 65 -2.85 -0.17 7.45
C ILE A 65 -3.96 -1.05 6.89
N MET A 66 -3.63 -2.25 6.41
CA MET A 66 -4.62 -3.13 5.81
C MET A 66 -5.66 -3.64 6.80
N VAL A 67 -5.28 -3.92 8.05
CA VAL A 67 -6.24 -4.32 9.09
C VAL A 67 -7.19 -3.18 9.42
N LEU A 68 -6.69 -1.93 9.53
CA LEU A 68 -7.56 -0.77 9.70
C LEU A 68 -8.53 -0.61 8.52
N PHE A 69 -8.05 -0.78 7.29
CA PHE A 69 -8.89 -0.73 6.09
C PHE A 69 -9.99 -1.78 6.10
N VAL A 70 -9.65 -3.03 6.38
CA VAL A 70 -10.62 -4.14 6.47
C VAL A 70 -11.64 -3.84 7.57
N PHE A 71 -11.20 -3.36 8.73
CA PHE A 71 -12.10 -3.01 9.83
C PHE A 71 -13.08 -1.90 9.44
N VAL A 72 -12.59 -0.84 8.78
CA VAL A 72 -13.43 0.27 8.29
C VAL A 72 -14.43 -0.23 7.25
N ILE A 73 -14.00 -1.03 6.28
CA ILE A 73 -14.88 -1.61 5.25
C ILE A 73 -15.99 -2.46 5.90
N MET A 74 -15.64 -3.27 6.90
CA MET A 74 -16.59 -4.11 7.63
C MET A 74 -17.57 -3.26 8.45
N LEU A 75 -17.10 -2.23 9.16
CA LEU A 75 -17.96 -1.33 9.94
C LEU A 75 -18.94 -0.54 9.07
N LEU A 76 -18.48 -0.10 7.89
CA LEU A 76 -19.31 0.61 6.92
C LEU A 76 -20.28 -0.34 6.19
N ASN A 77 -20.19 -1.65 6.44
CA ASN A 77 -20.91 -2.71 5.73
C ASN A 77 -20.93 -2.43 4.22
N ALA A 78 -19.74 -2.17 3.66
CA ALA A 78 -19.62 -1.81 2.25
C ALA A 78 -20.20 -2.94 1.40
N GLY A 79 -21.37 -2.68 0.79
CA GLY A 79 -22.07 -3.63 -0.06
C GLY A 79 -21.28 -3.95 -1.34
N GLU A 80 -21.75 -4.94 -2.10
CA GLU A 80 -21.22 -5.17 -3.44
C GLU A 80 -21.36 -3.90 -4.29
N GLU A 81 -20.28 -3.51 -4.98
CA GLU A 81 -20.36 -2.39 -5.91
C GLU A 81 -21.39 -2.68 -7.00
N GLU A 82 -22.38 -1.80 -7.13
CA GLU A 82 -23.34 -1.87 -8.22
C GLU A 82 -22.58 -1.61 -9.53
N LYS A 83 -22.51 -2.62 -10.41
CA LYS A 83 -21.86 -2.50 -11.72
C LYS A 83 -22.65 -1.53 -12.59
N THR A 84 -22.47 -0.23 -12.40
CA THR A 84 -22.93 0.79 -13.33
C THR A 84 -22.30 0.45 -14.68
N GLY A 85 -23.12 0.04 -15.65
CA GLY A 85 -22.66 -0.45 -16.95
C GLY A 85 -21.52 0.43 -17.49
N GLY A 86 -20.34 -0.19 -17.66
CA GLY A 86 -19.08 0.51 -17.82
C GLY A 86 -19.21 1.69 -18.79
N SER A 87 -18.86 2.88 -18.30
CA SER A 87 -18.89 4.09 -19.13
C SER A 87 -18.11 3.81 -20.41
N ARG A 88 -18.72 4.07 -21.58
CA ARG A 88 -18.05 3.89 -22.88
C ARG A 88 -16.71 4.64 -22.92
N VAL A 89 -16.58 5.72 -22.16
CA VAL A 89 -15.34 6.48 -21.96
C VAL A 89 -14.27 5.65 -21.23
N ALA A 90 -14.63 4.92 -20.17
CA ALA A 90 -13.71 4.04 -19.46
C ALA A 90 -13.19 2.89 -20.35
N LEU A 91 -14.02 2.39 -21.26
CA LEU A 91 -13.62 1.32 -22.18
C LEU A 91 -12.81 1.86 -23.38
N LEU A 92 -13.20 3.03 -23.90
CA LEU A 92 -12.55 3.70 -25.03
C LEU A 92 -11.18 4.27 -24.68
N PHE A 93 -10.98 4.76 -23.46
CA PHE A 93 -9.70 5.34 -23.01
C PHE A 93 -8.94 4.46 -22.03
N GLY A 94 -9.61 3.61 -21.25
CA GLY A 94 -8.95 2.77 -20.25
C GLY A 94 -8.10 1.67 -20.86
N ILE A 95 -8.62 0.94 -21.85
CA ILE A 95 -7.85 -0.16 -22.50
C ILE A 95 -6.67 0.41 -23.30
N PRO A 96 -6.84 1.45 -24.16
CA PRO A 96 -5.70 2.03 -24.87
C PRO A 96 -4.73 2.73 -23.92
N GLY A 97 -5.21 3.38 -22.86
CA GLY A 97 -4.37 4.01 -21.84
C GLY A 97 -3.51 2.99 -21.08
N MET A 98 -4.09 1.83 -20.72
CA MET A 98 -3.34 0.74 -20.09
C MET A 98 -2.28 0.16 -21.02
N LEU A 99 -2.60 -0.03 -22.30
CA LEU A 99 -1.66 -0.52 -23.31
C LEU A 99 -0.53 0.48 -23.60
N ILE A 100 -0.85 1.76 -23.76
CA ILE A 100 0.16 2.80 -23.96
C ILE A 100 1.04 2.91 -22.72
N GLY A 101 0.45 2.89 -21.52
CA GLY A 101 1.19 2.90 -20.27
C GLY A 101 2.14 1.72 -20.13
N SER A 102 1.69 0.50 -20.44
CA SER A 102 2.54 -0.70 -20.37
C SER A 102 3.65 -0.69 -21.40
N VAL A 103 3.38 -0.23 -22.63
CA VAL A 103 4.39 -0.08 -23.68
C VAL A 103 5.42 0.98 -23.33
N LEU A 104 4.99 2.13 -22.78
CA LEU A 104 5.90 3.18 -22.33
C LEU A 104 6.78 2.69 -21.18
N ILE A 105 6.21 1.98 -20.20
CA ILE A 105 6.98 1.38 -19.11
C ILE A 105 7.99 0.37 -19.67
N ALA A 106 7.56 -0.53 -20.56
CA ALA A 106 8.45 -1.52 -21.17
C ALA A 106 9.57 -0.86 -21.98
N TRP A 107 9.26 0.19 -22.75
CA TRP A 107 10.23 0.93 -23.54
C TRP A 107 11.26 1.67 -22.67
N VAL A 108 10.80 2.38 -21.64
CA VAL A 108 11.69 3.03 -20.67
C VAL A 108 12.58 2.00 -19.98
N LEU A 109 12.02 0.87 -19.55
CA LEU A 109 12.80 -0.20 -18.94
C LEU A 109 13.82 -0.76 -19.95
N LEU A 110 13.45 -1.08 -21.18
CA LEU A 110 14.40 -1.68 -22.13
C LEU A 110 15.54 -0.73 -22.53
N GLU A 111 15.26 0.57 -22.64
CA GLU A 111 16.22 1.54 -23.19
C GLU A 111 17.02 2.27 -22.11
N HIS A 112 16.46 2.44 -20.91
CA HIS A 112 17.10 3.14 -19.79
C HIS A 112 17.49 2.22 -18.64
N SER A 113 17.22 0.91 -18.70
CA SER A 113 17.55 0.05 -17.56
C SER A 113 19.04 0.09 -17.25
N GLY A 114 19.95 0.11 -18.22
CA GLY A 114 21.40 0.07 -17.94
C GLY A 114 21.81 -1.04 -16.95
N THR A 115 20.91 -1.99 -16.66
CA THR A 115 20.97 -2.85 -15.50
C THR A 115 21.76 -4.08 -15.92
N GLY A 116 23.01 -4.15 -15.50
CA GLY A 116 23.63 -5.45 -15.27
C GLY A 116 22.72 -6.28 -14.35
N SER A 117 22.77 -7.61 -14.49
CA SER A 117 22.09 -8.51 -13.57
C SER A 117 22.46 -8.16 -12.12
N VAL A 118 21.50 -7.71 -11.33
CA VAL A 118 21.70 -7.44 -9.90
C VAL A 118 21.65 -8.78 -9.17
N PRO A 119 22.72 -9.20 -8.48
CA PRO A 119 22.69 -10.44 -7.71
C PRO A 119 21.63 -10.39 -6.61
N ALA A 120 21.03 -11.54 -6.29
CA ALA A 120 20.17 -11.65 -5.10
C ALA A 120 20.99 -11.28 -3.85
N GLY A 121 20.41 -10.44 -2.98
CA GLY A 121 21.09 -9.91 -1.79
C GLY A 121 22.06 -8.76 -2.03
N ALA A 122 22.08 -8.13 -3.21
CA ALA A 122 22.99 -7.03 -3.52
C ALA A 122 22.64 -5.70 -2.83
N LEU A 123 21.45 -5.56 -2.26
CA LEU A 123 21.06 -4.33 -1.56
C LEU A 123 21.52 -4.37 -0.10
N PRO A 124 22.27 -3.34 0.38
CA PRO A 124 22.59 -3.20 1.80
C PRO A 124 21.34 -2.76 2.58
N GLY A 125 20.47 -3.71 2.93
CA GLY A 125 19.19 -3.46 3.58
C GLY A 125 19.16 -3.65 5.09
N SER A 126 20.34 -3.70 5.74
CA SER A 126 20.41 -4.01 7.17
C SER A 126 19.83 -2.90 8.04
N PRO A 127 19.15 -3.20 9.17
CA PRO A 127 18.61 -2.19 10.07
C PRO A 127 19.66 -1.19 10.56
N LYS A 128 20.91 -1.66 10.73
CA LYS A 128 22.04 -0.80 11.13
C LYS A 128 22.37 0.23 10.04
N THR A 129 22.46 -0.21 8.78
CA THR A 129 22.73 0.69 7.65
C THR A 129 21.62 1.69 7.47
N ILE A 130 20.36 1.24 7.49
CA ILE A 130 19.19 2.10 7.34
C ILE A 130 19.10 3.11 8.48
N GLY A 131 19.33 2.68 9.72
CA GLY A 131 19.37 3.58 10.87
C GLY A 131 20.43 4.67 10.72
N TRP A 132 21.65 4.33 10.29
CA TRP A 132 22.69 5.33 10.07
C TRP A 132 22.32 6.31 8.95
N LEU A 133 21.76 5.84 7.83
CA LEU A 133 21.26 6.70 6.76
C LEU A 133 20.19 7.68 7.25
N LEU A 134 19.21 7.19 8.03
CA LEU A 134 18.11 8.01 8.54
C LEU A 134 18.56 9.13 9.47
N PHE A 135 19.57 8.87 10.30
CA PHE A 135 20.06 9.84 11.29
C PHE A 135 21.26 10.67 10.83
N HIS A 136 21.78 10.44 9.61
CA HIS A 136 22.90 11.22 9.07
C HIS A 136 22.57 11.88 7.74
N ASP A 137 22.37 11.08 6.70
CA ASP A 137 22.14 11.58 5.34
C ASP A 137 20.69 12.05 5.13
N PHE A 138 19.73 11.38 5.78
CA PHE A 138 18.29 11.61 5.67
C PHE A 138 17.66 12.18 6.94
N LEU A 139 18.45 12.91 7.74
CA LEU A 139 17.98 13.49 9.01
C LEU A 139 16.79 14.43 8.80
N LEU A 140 16.86 15.34 7.83
CA LEU A 140 15.77 16.29 7.56
C LEU A 140 14.47 15.58 7.12
N PRO A 141 14.46 14.66 6.13
CA PRO A 141 13.27 13.87 5.82
C PRO A 141 12.71 13.08 6.99
N PHE A 142 13.58 12.52 7.84
CA PHE A 142 13.16 11.79 9.05
C PHE A 142 12.40 12.71 10.02
N GLU A 143 12.96 13.89 10.32
CA GLU A 143 12.32 14.87 11.21
C GLU A 143 10.97 15.35 10.64
N VAL A 144 10.94 15.71 9.35
CA VAL A 144 9.69 16.14 8.68
C VAL A 144 8.63 15.03 8.74
N THR A 145 9.01 13.77 8.54
CA THR A 145 8.08 12.64 8.62
C THR A 145 7.56 12.45 10.05
N SER A 146 8.39 12.67 11.08
CA SER A 146 7.95 12.59 12.48
C SER A 146 6.90 13.65 12.83
N VAL A 147 7.08 14.88 12.34
CA VAL A 147 6.12 15.98 12.50
C VAL A 147 4.85 15.68 11.69
N LEU A 148 4.97 15.12 10.49
CA LEU A 148 3.82 14.71 9.68
C LEU A 148 2.97 13.67 10.41
N ILE A 149 3.59 12.66 11.04
CA ILE A 149 2.88 11.65 11.83
C ILE A 149 2.18 12.30 13.04
N LEU A 150 2.85 13.22 13.73
CA LEU A 150 2.25 13.97 14.84
C LEU A 150 1.00 14.75 14.38
N ILE A 151 1.11 15.46 13.26
CA ILE A 151 -0.01 16.20 12.67
C ILE A 151 -1.15 15.24 12.26
N ALA A 152 -0.84 14.10 11.66
CA ALA A 152 -1.83 13.10 11.26
C ALA A 152 -2.59 12.55 12.47
N ILE A 153 -1.89 12.24 13.57
CA ILE A 153 -2.50 11.78 14.82
C ILE A 153 -3.42 12.86 15.39
N MET A 154 -2.93 14.10 15.55
CA MET A 154 -3.74 15.21 16.04
C MET A 154 -4.98 15.45 15.16
N GLY A 155 -4.81 15.43 13.84
CA GLY A 155 -5.89 15.56 12.87
C GLY A 155 -6.94 14.46 13.01
N SER A 156 -6.52 13.20 13.13
CA SER A 156 -7.44 12.07 13.32
C SER A 156 -8.23 12.17 14.63
N VAL A 157 -7.61 12.63 15.72
CA VAL A 157 -8.27 12.78 17.02
C VAL A 157 -9.31 13.91 16.98
N VAL A 158 -8.96 15.05 16.38
CA VAL A 158 -9.90 16.18 16.22
C VAL A 158 -11.08 15.80 15.33
N LEU A 159 -10.84 15.09 14.21
CA LEU A 159 -11.91 14.61 13.32
C LEU A 159 -12.81 13.55 13.95
N ALA A 160 -12.25 12.71 14.84
CA ALA A 160 -13.02 11.69 15.55
C ALA A 160 -13.74 12.23 16.80
N SER A 161 -13.37 13.42 17.28
CA SER A 161 -13.99 14.06 18.43
C SER A 161 -15.43 14.46 18.09
N ARG A 162 -16.38 14.05 18.93
CA ARG A 162 -17.79 14.47 18.83
C ARG A 162 -18.03 15.62 19.77
N GLU A 163 -18.63 16.70 19.27
CA GLU A 163 -19.15 17.78 20.11
C GLU A 163 -20.35 17.26 20.90
N GLU A 164 -20.23 17.24 22.23
CA GLU A 164 -21.38 17.07 23.11
C GLU A 164 -22.25 18.31 22.98
N ILE A 165 -23.26 18.27 22.09
CA ILE A 165 -24.29 19.30 22.02
C ILE A 165 -25.02 19.30 23.38
N PRO A 166 -24.91 20.37 24.21
CA PRO A 166 -25.65 20.43 25.45
C PRO A 166 -27.15 20.42 25.15
N ALA A 167 -27.87 19.47 25.73
CA ALA A 167 -29.31 19.32 25.50
C ALA A 167 -30.03 20.66 25.77
N PRO A 168 -30.83 21.19 24.82
CA PRO A 168 -31.62 22.39 25.06
C PRO A 168 -32.76 22.01 26.02
N GLY A 169 -32.59 22.29 27.31
CA GLY A 169 -33.64 21.98 28.27
C GLY A 169 -33.22 21.77 29.73
N ALA A 170 -32.26 22.52 30.25
CA ALA A 170 -32.18 22.74 31.70
C ALA A 170 -33.13 23.90 32.12
N GLY A 171 -34.37 23.87 31.62
CA GLY A 171 -35.46 24.69 32.12
C GLY A 171 -36.16 23.93 33.24
N GLY A 172 -35.58 23.96 34.45
CA GLY A 172 -36.26 23.48 35.66
C GLY A 172 -37.27 24.52 36.16
N PRO A 173 -38.47 24.12 36.64
CA PRO A 173 -39.51 25.05 37.04
C PRO A 173 -39.23 25.58 38.45
N ARG A 174 -38.97 26.89 38.59
CA ARG A 174 -39.32 27.71 39.77
C ARG A 174 -39.54 29.16 39.37
#